data_AF-A0A3D0XC54-F1
#
_entry.id   AF-A0A3D0XC54-F1
#
_cell.length_a   1.000
_cell.length_b   1.000
_cell.length_c   1.000
_cell.angle_alpha   90.00
_cell.angle_beta   90.00
_cell.angle_gamma   90.00
#
_symmetry.space_group_name_H-M   'P 1'
#
loop_
_entity.id
_entity.type
_entity.pdbx_description
1 polymer ?
#
loop_
_entity_poly.entity_id
_entity_poly.type
_entity_poly.pdbx_seq_one_letter_code
_entity_poly.pdbx_strand_id
1 'polypeptide(L)'
;MQDTAEKLNELPNFEILKLNAVMETNAKCNSFAELTEFAYNTDYYDLISDASNAKELGINLVYSSGIFEGLPTMYRDAIEAENFGRYIAEAEQGIFTSKGYISRSGDEWHNVCLQNFEPKPLKQNGIDDRLIDTTEILAVDLDSFFRSLSEDYGWLADDPAKAKDKIAYDLRNGSTDVVRRQLGSFMKEYHLDKSDIQPFLSRIARFEKCKGIEKSKPNSIKEQLKQAKNSQQPKKSKHREECL
;
A
#
# COMPACT_ATOMS: atom_id res chain seq x y z
N MET A 1 -8.55 -5.60 36.70
CA MET A 1 -9.22 -4.34 36.30
C MET A 1 -8.53 -3.11 36.87
N GLN A 2 -7.95 -3.15 38.08
CA GLN A 2 -7.19 -2.03 38.65
C GLN A 2 -5.89 -1.72 37.85
N ASP A 3 -5.17 -2.78 37.40
CA ASP A 3 -3.93 -2.64 36.61
C ASP A 3 -4.07 -1.92 35.26
N THR A 4 -5.21 -2.03 34.56
CA THR A 4 -5.36 -1.41 33.23
C THR A 4 -5.41 0.11 33.32
N ALA A 5 -6.19 0.65 34.26
CA ALA A 5 -6.36 2.09 34.40
C ALA A 5 -5.05 2.74 34.88
N GLU A 6 -4.30 2.05 35.75
CA GLU A 6 -2.97 2.45 36.16
C GLU A 6 -1.99 2.43 34.98
N LYS A 7 -1.95 1.33 34.20
CA LYS A 7 -1.04 1.22 33.06
C LYS A 7 -1.30 2.27 31.97
N LEU A 8 -2.57 2.55 31.66
CA LEU A 8 -2.92 3.58 30.67
C LEU A 8 -2.49 4.98 31.15
N ASN A 9 -2.58 5.26 32.45
CA ASN A 9 -2.11 6.53 33.04
C ASN A 9 -0.58 6.65 33.07
N GLU A 10 0.14 5.53 33.06
CA GLU A 10 1.60 5.50 33.00
C GLU A 10 2.16 5.69 31.58
N LEU A 11 1.32 5.59 30.54
CA LEU A 11 1.78 5.74 29.17
C LEU A 11 2.33 7.16 28.96
N PRO A 12 3.53 7.29 28.36
CA PRO A 12 4.07 8.58 28.02
C PRO A 12 3.20 9.26 26.95
N ASN A 13 3.23 10.59 26.89
CA ASN A 13 2.38 11.40 26.01
C ASN A 13 2.42 10.98 24.54
N PHE A 14 3.58 10.51 24.04
CA PHE A 14 3.71 10.07 22.65
C PHE A 14 2.95 8.76 22.38
N GLU A 15 2.85 7.85 23.35
CA GLU A 15 2.05 6.63 23.22
C GLU A 15 0.56 6.91 23.34
N ILE A 16 0.18 7.90 24.15
CA ILE A 16 -1.20 8.41 24.16
C ILE A 16 -1.54 9.06 22.81
N LEU A 17 -0.60 9.78 22.19
CA LEU A 17 -0.81 10.35 20.85
C LEU A 17 -1.00 9.25 19.80
N LYS A 18 -0.20 8.19 19.85
CA LYS A 18 -0.32 6.99 19.01
C LYS A 18 -1.66 6.30 19.21
N LEU A 19 -2.11 6.10 20.46
CA LEU A 19 -3.44 5.57 20.75
C LEU A 19 -4.54 6.43 20.10
N ASN A 20 -4.47 7.74 20.27
CA ASN A 20 -5.45 8.66 19.66
C ASN A 20 -5.46 8.55 18.14
N ALA A 21 -4.30 8.35 17.50
CA ALA A 21 -4.22 8.09 16.07
C ALA A 21 -4.94 6.77 15.71
N VAL A 22 -4.66 5.67 16.41
CA VAL A 22 -5.34 4.36 16.21
C VAL A 22 -6.86 4.49 16.33
N MET A 23 -7.35 5.28 17.29
CA MET A 23 -8.78 5.48 17.54
C MET A 23 -9.52 6.15 16.37
N GLU A 24 -8.83 6.85 15.47
CA GLU A 24 -9.38 7.43 14.24
C GLU A 24 -9.46 6.43 13.08
N THR A 25 -8.97 5.20 13.27
CA THR A 25 -8.86 4.18 12.22
C THR A 25 -9.87 3.05 12.40
N ASN A 26 -9.84 2.07 11.49
CA ASN A 26 -10.61 0.83 11.66
C ASN A 26 -10.08 -0.06 12.81
N ALA A 27 -8.82 0.14 13.23
CA ALA A 27 -8.18 -0.57 14.33
C ALA A 27 -8.54 -0.01 15.72
N LYS A 28 -9.45 0.97 15.81
CA LYS A 28 -9.87 1.58 17.08
C LYS A 28 -10.29 0.54 18.12
N CYS A 29 -9.86 0.77 19.36
CA CYS A 29 -10.28 -0.02 20.51
C CYS A 29 -11.75 0.26 20.84
N ASN A 30 -12.57 -0.78 20.95
CA ASN A 30 -14.01 -0.66 21.21
C ASN A 30 -14.39 -1.07 22.64
N SER A 31 -13.41 -1.50 23.43
CA SER A 31 -13.60 -1.96 24.79
C SER A 31 -12.40 -1.60 25.67
N PHE A 32 -12.63 -1.61 26.98
CA PHE A 32 -11.55 -1.42 27.97
C PHE A 32 -10.50 -2.53 27.91
N ALA A 33 -10.91 -3.76 27.56
CA ALA A 33 -9.98 -4.86 27.35
C ALA A 33 -9.05 -4.58 26.15
N GLU A 34 -9.57 -4.11 25.02
CA GLU A 34 -8.75 -3.71 23.86
C GLU A 34 -7.81 -2.53 24.18
N LEU A 35 -8.24 -1.57 25.00
CA LEU A 35 -7.36 -0.49 25.49
C LEU A 35 -6.23 -1.05 26.37
N THR A 36 -6.53 -2.06 27.19
CA THR A 36 -5.51 -2.77 27.97
C THR A 36 -4.50 -3.41 27.05
N GLU A 37 -4.97 -4.18 26.05
CA GLU A 37 -4.11 -4.83 25.08
C GLU A 37 -3.18 -3.83 24.39
N PHE A 38 -3.70 -2.68 23.93
CA PHE A 38 -2.87 -1.63 23.34
C PHE A 38 -1.78 -1.11 24.29
N ALA A 39 -2.11 -0.88 25.57
CA ALA A 39 -1.15 -0.34 26.54
C ALA A 39 0.03 -1.29 26.82
N TYR A 40 -0.07 -2.56 26.45
CA TYR A 40 1.02 -3.55 26.50
C TYR A 40 1.67 -3.81 25.13
N ASN A 41 1.13 -3.25 24.04
CA ASN A 41 1.56 -3.45 22.65
C ASN A 41 1.75 -2.11 21.94
N THR A 42 2.36 -1.15 22.64
CA THR A 42 2.54 0.21 22.10
C THR A 42 3.51 0.24 20.92
N ASP A 43 4.43 -0.72 20.86
CA ASP A 43 5.39 -0.95 19.77
C ASP A 43 4.74 -1.44 18.47
N TYR A 44 3.58 -2.09 18.53
CA TYR A 44 2.89 -2.65 17.36
C TYR A 44 2.55 -1.64 16.24
N TYR A 45 2.47 -0.35 16.58
CA TYR A 45 2.23 0.72 15.62
C TYR A 45 3.35 1.77 15.66
N ASP A 46 3.70 2.28 14.49
CA ASP A 46 4.57 3.43 14.32
C ASP A 46 3.74 4.68 14.02
N LEU A 47 4.11 5.80 14.65
CA LEU A 47 3.47 7.09 14.43
C LEU A 47 4.51 8.13 14.00
N ILE A 48 4.31 8.69 12.80
CA ILE A 48 5.00 9.89 12.34
C ILE A 48 4.06 11.07 12.56
N SER A 49 4.21 11.73 13.71
CA SER A 49 3.29 12.80 14.15
C SER A 49 3.21 14.00 13.21
N ASP A 50 4.32 14.27 12.52
CA ASP A 50 4.50 15.47 11.70
C ASP A 50 4.08 15.25 10.23
N ALA A 51 3.43 14.13 9.93
CA ALA A 51 3.02 13.75 8.58
C ALA A 51 1.50 13.60 8.45
N SER A 52 0.81 14.67 8.06
CA SER A 52 -0.65 14.67 7.86
C SER A 52 -1.09 14.36 6.42
N ASN A 53 -0.14 14.29 5.48
CA ASN A 53 -0.40 13.95 4.08
C ASN A 53 0.80 13.26 3.43
N ALA A 54 0.62 12.75 2.21
CA ALA A 54 1.64 11.99 1.47
C ALA A 54 2.94 12.78 1.25
N LYS A 55 2.84 14.08 0.98
CA LYS A 55 4.01 14.93 0.79
C LYS A 55 4.83 15.07 2.07
N GLU A 56 4.17 15.33 3.20
CA GLU A 56 4.82 15.44 4.50
C GLU A 56 5.43 14.11 4.95
N LEU A 57 4.74 12.98 4.72
CA LEU A 57 5.29 11.65 4.95
C LEU A 57 6.57 11.42 4.16
N GLY A 58 6.55 11.72 2.85
CA GLY A 58 7.73 11.57 2.00
C GLY A 58 8.89 12.45 2.44
N ILE A 59 8.63 13.71 2.81
CA ILE A 59 9.65 14.62 3.33
C ILE A 59 10.22 14.08 4.64
N ASN A 60 9.37 13.67 5.59
CA ASN A 60 9.81 13.14 6.88
C ASN A 60 10.67 11.89 6.68
N LEU A 61 10.24 10.94 5.86
CA LEU A 61 11.00 9.73 5.57
C LEU A 61 12.36 10.03 4.91
N VAL A 62 12.43 10.96 3.96
CA VAL A 62 13.69 11.26 3.26
C VAL A 62 14.68 12.05 4.12
N TYR A 63 14.20 12.99 4.94
CA TYR A 63 15.08 13.95 5.62
C TYR A 63 15.17 13.80 7.13
N SER A 64 14.14 13.26 7.79
CA SER A 64 14.02 13.25 9.25
C SER A 64 14.09 11.85 9.86
N SER A 65 13.74 10.80 9.12
CA SER A 65 13.68 9.42 9.65
C SER A 65 15.04 8.77 9.92
N GLY A 66 16.12 9.30 9.35
CA GLY A 66 17.45 8.68 9.36
C GLY A 66 17.64 7.58 8.29
N ILE A 67 16.58 7.05 7.67
CA ILE A 67 16.64 5.96 6.67
C ILE A 67 17.57 6.31 5.50
N PHE A 68 17.55 7.57 5.07
CA PHE A 68 18.32 8.06 3.92
C PHE A 68 19.54 8.91 4.31
N GLU A 69 19.93 8.94 5.60
CA GLU A 69 21.01 9.82 6.07
C GLU A 69 22.35 9.55 5.36
N GLY A 70 22.63 8.30 5.00
CA GLY A 70 23.84 7.91 4.27
C GLY A 70 23.88 8.32 2.80
N LEU A 71 22.78 8.82 2.21
CA LEU A 71 22.76 9.26 0.82
C LEU A 71 23.20 10.72 0.67
N PRO A 72 23.98 11.06 -0.38
CA PRO A 72 24.24 12.45 -0.73
C PRO A 72 22.94 13.26 -0.88
N THR A 73 22.96 14.51 -0.39
CA THR A 73 21.76 15.38 -0.41
C THR A 73 21.15 15.52 -1.81
N MET A 74 21.97 15.62 -2.86
CA MET A 74 21.48 15.71 -4.25
C MET A 74 20.64 14.49 -4.70
N TYR A 75 20.86 13.30 -4.11
CA TYR A 75 20.04 12.12 -4.41
C TYR A 75 18.72 12.16 -3.64
N ARG A 76 18.72 12.67 -2.40
CA ARG A 76 17.51 12.91 -1.62
C ARG A 76 16.63 13.98 -2.26
N ASP A 77 17.24 15.07 -2.74
CA ASP A 77 16.55 16.18 -3.43
C ASP A 77 15.88 15.74 -4.74
N ALA A 78 16.40 14.69 -5.38
CA ALA A 78 15.83 14.13 -6.60
C ALA A 78 14.58 13.26 -6.36
N ILE A 79 14.29 12.89 -5.10
CA ILE A 79 13.11 12.11 -4.75
C ILE A 79 11.88 13.03 -4.76
N GLU A 80 10.92 12.73 -5.61
CA GLU A 80 9.62 13.40 -5.58
C GLU A 80 8.83 12.92 -4.34
N ALA A 81 8.83 13.74 -3.30
CA ALA A 81 8.39 13.35 -1.97
C ALA A 81 6.92 12.94 -1.90
N GLU A 82 6.02 13.59 -2.66
CA GLU A 82 4.59 13.26 -2.59
C GLU A 82 4.29 11.87 -3.15
N ASN A 83 4.84 11.53 -4.32
CA ASN A 83 4.72 10.22 -4.92
C ASN A 83 5.42 9.15 -4.06
N PHE A 84 6.58 9.48 -3.48
CA PHE A 84 7.27 8.57 -2.58
C PHE A 84 6.43 8.28 -1.32
N GLY A 85 5.93 9.29 -0.62
CA GLY A 85 5.09 9.09 0.55
C GLY A 85 3.77 8.39 0.23
N ARG A 86 3.17 8.66 -0.94
CA ARG A 86 1.98 7.92 -1.40
C ARG A 86 2.27 6.44 -1.64
N TYR A 87 3.41 6.13 -2.26
CA TYR A 87 3.86 4.75 -2.46
C TYR A 87 4.01 4.03 -1.12
N ILE A 88 4.69 4.65 -0.14
CA ILE A 88 4.88 4.08 1.19
C ILE A 88 3.53 3.89 1.92
N ALA A 89 2.66 4.91 1.89
CA ALA A 89 1.34 4.83 2.54
C ALA A 89 0.44 3.73 1.99
N GLU A 90 0.55 3.42 0.71
CA GLU A 90 -0.15 2.28 0.09
C GLU A 90 0.55 0.95 0.37
N ALA A 91 1.88 0.91 0.35
CA ALA A 91 2.68 -0.29 0.60
C ALA A 91 2.49 -0.80 2.04
N GLU A 92 2.65 0.07 3.03
CA GLU A 92 2.52 -0.23 4.47
C GLU A 92 1.05 -0.34 4.92
N GLN A 93 0.10 -0.03 4.04
CA GLN A 93 -1.32 0.08 4.37
C GLN A 93 -1.63 1.07 5.50
N GLY A 94 -0.70 1.97 5.83
CA GLY A 94 -0.88 3.00 6.84
C GLY A 94 -1.88 4.09 6.42
N ILE A 95 -2.26 4.91 7.39
CA ILE A 95 -3.37 5.85 7.28
C ILE A 95 -2.97 7.22 7.85
N PHE A 96 -3.41 8.28 7.17
CA PHE A 96 -3.29 9.64 7.65
C PHE A 96 -4.44 9.94 8.62
N THR A 97 -4.10 10.42 9.80
CA THR A 97 -5.04 10.79 10.88
C THR A 97 -4.82 12.25 11.27
N SER A 98 -5.66 12.79 12.15
CA SER A 98 -5.44 14.12 12.72
C SER A 98 -4.18 14.21 13.60
N LYS A 99 -3.55 13.07 13.94
CA LYS A 99 -2.35 12.96 14.77
C LYS A 99 -1.08 12.65 13.98
N GLY A 100 -1.17 12.59 12.65
CA GLY A 100 -0.08 12.22 11.76
C GLY A 100 -0.34 10.90 11.02
N TYR A 101 0.73 10.31 10.50
CA TYR A 101 0.69 9.07 9.74
C TYR A 101 0.95 7.88 10.65
N ILE A 102 0.03 6.92 10.67
CA ILE A 102 0.17 5.69 11.46
C ILE A 102 0.23 4.46 10.55
N SER A 103 1.19 3.59 10.82
CA SER A 103 1.36 2.29 10.18
C SER A 103 1.66 1.21 11.22
N ARG A 104 1.68 -0.07 10.81
CA ARG A 104 2.13 -1.17 11.67
C ARG A 104 3.66 -1.24 11.63
N SER A 105 4.30 -1.46 12.78
CA SER A 105 5.76 -1.55 12.86
C SER A 105 6.31 -2.87 12.30
N GLY A 106 5.50 -3.92 12.34
CA GLY A 106 5.91 -5.30 12.05
C GLY A 106 6.10 -6.16 13.30
N ASP A 107 6.01 -5.57 14.50
CA ASP A 107 6.04 -6.31 15.75
C ASP A 107 4.81 -7.22 15.91
N GLU A 108 4.97 -8.30 16.67
CA GLU A 108 3.88 -9.22 16.98
C GLU A 108 2.96 -8.67 18.07
N TRP A 109 1.67 -8.99 17.99
CA TRP A 109 0.72 -8.64 19.04
C TRP A 109 0.75 -9.66 20.17
N HIS A 110 1.05 -9.20 21.37
CA HIS A 110 1.07 -9.99 22.60
C HIS A 110 -0.28 -9.90 23.30
N ASN A 111 -0.96 -11.04 23.37
CA ASN A 111 -2.26 -11.17 24.02
C ASN A 111 -2.09 -11.15 25.54
N VAL A 112 -2.72 -10.21 26.24
CA VAL A 112 -2.59 -10.06 27.71
C VAL A 112 -3.85 -10.48 28.45
N CYS A 113 -5.00 -9.93 28.10
CA CYS A 113 -6.29 -10.16 28.75
C CYS A 113 -7.34 -10.78 27.81
N LEU A 114 -7.20 -10.61 26.50
CA LEU A 114 -8.03 -11.22 25.48
C LEU A 114 -7.27 -12.40 24.86
N GLN A 115 -7.87 -13.59 24.85
CA GLN A 115 -7.27 -14.75 24.19
C GLN A 115 -7.52 -14.71 22.69
N ASN A 116 -6.47 -14.98 21.90
CA ASN A 116 -6.52 -15.02 20.43
C ASN A 116 -7.10 -13.74 19.80
N PHE A 117 -6.88 -12.61 20.45
CA PHE A 117 -7.22 -11.31 19.92
C PHE A 117 -6.19 -10.90 18.87
N GLU A 118 -6.70 -10.50 17.71
CA GLU A 118 -5.93 -9.87 16.65
C GLU A 118 -6.48 -8.46 16.42
N PRO A 119 -5.64 -7.42 16.46
CA PRO A 119 -6.06 -6.08 16.09
C PRO A 119 -6.61 -6.06 14.67
N LYS A 120 -7.70 -5.32 14.47
CA LYS A 120 -8.23 -5.06 13.12
C LYS A 120 -7.19 -4.29 12.30
N PRO A 121 -7.18 -4.44 10.96
CA PRO A 121 -6.32 -3.63 10.11
C PRO A 121 -6.68 -2.14 10.23
N LEU A 122 -5.67 -1.27 10.03
CA LEU A 122 -5.85 0.19 10.07
C LEU A 122 -6.87 0.67 9.02
N LYS A 123 -6.85 0.05 7.82
CA LYS A 123 -7.81 0.28 6.74
C LYS A 123 -8.93 -0.77 6.77
N GLN A 124 -10.16 -0.35 6.49
CA GLN A 124 -11.34 -1.24 6.49
C GLN A 124 -11.23 -2.42 5.50
N ASN A 125 -10.57 -2.20 4.36
CA ASN A 125 -10.29 -3.22 3.34
C ASN A 125 -8.80 -3.59 3.30
N GLY A 126 -8.07 -3.44 4.41
CA GLY A 126 -6.68 -3.86 4.51
C GLY A 126 -6.54 -5.34 4.15
N ILE A 127 -5.53 -5.67 3.35
CA ILE A 127 -5.08 -7.06 3.17
C ILE A 127 -4.21 -7.41 4.38
N ASP A 128 -3.72 -8.64 4.53
CA ASP A 128 -2.65 -8.91 5.49
C ASP A 128 -1.46 -7.97 5.23
N ASP A 129 -1.33 -6.96 6.09
CA ASP A 129 -0.36 -5.87 6.00
C ASP A 129 1.09 -6.35 6.22
N ARG A 130 1.29 -7.62 6.61
CA ARG A 130 2.61 -8.21 6.91
C ARG A 130 3.52 -8.37 5.68
N LEU A 131 2.99 -8.25 4.46
CA LEU A 131 3.76 -8.44 3.24
C LEU A 131 3.68 -7.21 2.32
N ILE A 132 4.72 -6.37 2.34
CA ILE A 132 4.94 -5.35 1.32
C ILE A 132 5.49 -6.02 0.07
N ASP A 133 4.75 -5.97 -1.05
CA ASP A 133 5.28 -6.42 -2.34
C ASP A 133 6.28 -5.41 -2.89
N THR A 134 7.53 -5.49 -2.45
CA THR A 134 8.61 -4.82 -3.17
C THR A 134 8.79 -5.48 -4.54
N THR A 135 9.41 -4.75 -5.47
CA THR A 135 9.74 -5.33 -6.78
C THR A 135 10.54 -6.62 -6.65
N GLU A 136 11.43 -6.70 -5.67
CA GLU A 136 12.27 -7.88 -5.46
C GLU A 136 11.45 -9.06 -4.92
N ILE A 137 10.66 -8.86 -3.87
CA ILE A 137 9.81 -9.92 -3.29
C ILE A 137 8.84 -10.47 -4.35
N LEU A 138 8.15 -9.58 -5.05
CA LEU A 138 7.20 -9.99 -6.09
C LEU A 138 7.90 -10.73 -7.24
N ALA A 139 9.09 -10.28 -7.65
CA ALA A 139 9.85 -10.96 -8.70
C ALA A 139 10.35 -12.34 -8.28
N VAL A 140 10.85 -12.48 -7.04
CA VAL A 140 11.31 -13.76 -6.49
C VAL A 140 10.16 -14.76 -6.43
N ASP A 141 9.00 -14.35 -5.95
CA ASP A 141 7.87 -15.26 -5.79
C ASP A 141 7.28 -15.68 -7.15
N LEU A 142 7.24 -14.76 -8.12
CA LEU A 142 6.84 -15.07 -9.49
C LEU A 142 7.81 -16.04 -10.17
N ASP A 143 9.12 -15.80 -10.05
CA ASP A 143 10.15 -16.70 -10.58
C ASP A 143 10.06 -18.09 -9.94
N SER A 144 9.91 -18.15 -8.62
CA SER A 144 9.75 -19.41 -7.88
C SER A 144 8.52 -20.19 -8.33
N PHE A 145 7.39 -19.49 -8.55
CA PHE A 145 6.19 -20.09 -9.09
C PHE A 145 6.42 -20.66 -10.50
N PHE A 146 7.01 -19.90 -11.42
CA PHE A 146 7.28 -20.39 -12.77
C PHE A 146 8.20 -21.62 -12.78
N ARG A 147 9.22 -21.67 -11.91
CA ARG A 147 10.11 -22.83 -11.75
C ARG A 147 9.39 -24.05 -11.20
N SER A 148 8.42 -23.85 -10.30
CA SER A 148 7.63 -24.96 -9.74
C SER A 148 6.76 -25.67 -10.79
N LEU A 149 6.43 -24.96 -11.88
CA LEU A 149 5.62 -25.49 -12.98
C LEU A 149 6.45 -26.13 -14.08
N SER A 150 7.69 -25.69 -14.27
CA SER A 150 8.53 -26.08 -15.40
C SER A 150 9.99 -26.14 -15.00
N GLU A 151 10.56 -27.35 -15.01
CA GLU A 151 12.01 -27.53 -14.86
C GLU A 151 12.77 -26.83 -16.00
N ASP A 152 12.19 -26.81 -17.20
CA ASP A 152 12.69 -26.17 -18.43
C ASP A 152 12.69 -24.64 -18.37
N TYR A 153 11.82 -24.02 -17.54
CA TYR A 153 11.84 -22.58 -17.33
C TYR A 153 13.18 -22.09 -16.78
N GLY A 154 13.79 -22.89 -15.91
CA GLY A 154 15.12 -22.59 -15.38
C GLY A 154 16.21 -22.59 -16.45
N TRP A 155 16.00 -23.32 -17.55
CA TRP A 155 16.90 -23.40 -18.70
C TRP A 155 16.59 -22.33 -19.78
N LEU A 156 15.32 -21.92 -19.92
CA LEU A 156 14.87 -20.83 -20.80
C LEU A 156 15.42 -19.47 -20.41
N ALA A 157 15.62 -19.25 -19.11
CA ALA A 157 16.43 -18.16 -18.63
C ALA A 157 17.89 -18.62 -18.68
N ASP A 158 18.69 -18.09 -19.62
CA ASP A 158 20.12 -18.43 -19.78
C ASP A 158 20.92 -18.51 -18.45
N ASP A 159 20.42 -17.82 -17.43
CA ASP A 159 20.87 -17.86 -16.05
C ASP A 159 19.65 -17.64 -15.12
N PRO A 160 19.42 -18.49 -14.08
CA PRO A 160 18.35 -18.31 -13.11
C PRO A 160 18.27 -16.92 -12.48
N ALA A 161 19.41 -16.26 -12.23
CA ALA A 161 19.42 -14.90 -11.72
C ALA A 161 18.78 -13.91 -12.72
N LYS A 162 18.99 -14.13 -14.03
CA LYS A 162 18.47 -13.26 -15.09
C LYS A 162 16.96 -13.31 -15.24
N ALA A 163 16.30 -14.44 -14.99
CA ALA A 163 14.84 -14.53 -15.09
C ALA A 163 14.14 -13.67 -14.02
N LYS A 164 14.54 -13.85 -12.76
CA LYS A 164 14.10 -12.99 -11.66
C LYS A 164 14.43 -11.52 -11.93
N ASP A 165 15.64 -11.22 -12.38
CA ASP A 165 16.06 -9.85 -12.65
C ASP A 165 15.27 -9.22 -13.80
N LYS A 166 14.86 -10.02 -14.80
CA LYS A 166 13.99 -9.58 -15.89
C LYS A 166 12.60 -9.24 -15.39
N ILE A 167 11.99 -10.08 -14.55
CA ILE A 167 10.70 -9.79 -13.91
C ILE A 167 10.81 -8.50 -13.07
N ALA A 168 11.87 -8.38 -12.26
CA ALA A 168 12.12 -7.20 -11.45
C ALA A 168 12.30 -5.94 -12.32
N TYR A 169 13.02 -6.03 -13.43
CA TYR A 169 13.16 -4.95 -14.40
C TYR A 169 11.82 -4.51 -14.98
N ASP A 170 10.97 -5.45 -15.41
CA ASP A 170 9.66 -5.14 -15.97
C ASP A 170 8.74 -4.49 -14.93
N LEU A 171 8.78 -4.96 -13.67
CA LEU A 171 8.06 -4.33 -12.56
C LEU A 171 8.56 -2.91 -12.27
N ARG A 172 9.89 -2.68 -12.21
CA ARG A 172 10.47 -1.34 -11.96
C ARG A 172 10.09 -0.33 -13.03
N ASN A 173 9.99 -0.77 -14.29
CA ASN A 173 9.61 0.08 -15.43
C ASN A 173 8.10 0.18 -15.62
N GLY A 174 7.30 -0.34 -14.70
CA GLY A 174 5.84 -0.35 -14.79
C GLY A 174 5.28 -1.17 -15.96
N SER A 175 6.09 -2.03 -16.56
CA SER A 175 5.72 -2.97 -17.63
C SER A 175 5.03 -4.22 -17.08
N THR A 176 4.14 -4.04 -16.10
CA THR A 176 3.43 -5.13 -15.40
C THR A 176 2.55 -5.98 -16.33
N ASP A 177 2.16 -5.43 -17.48
CA ASP A 177 1.47 -6.18 -18.55
C ASP A 177 2.30 -7.32 -19.14
N VAL A 178 3.62 -7.16 -19.21
CA VAL A 178 4.52 -8.24 -19.65
C VAL A 178 4.42 -9.41 -18.67
N VAL A 179 4.51 -9.11 -17.37
CA VAL A 179 4.41 -10.09 -16.28
C VAL A 179 3.03 -10.77 -16.26
N ARG A 180 1.94 -10.00 -16.42
CA ARG A 180 0.57 -10.54 -16.50
C ARG A 180 0.39 -11.47 -17.71
N ARG A 181 0.96 -11.12 -18.87
CA ARG A 181 0.92 -11.99 -20.06
C ARG A 181 1.70 -13.28 -19.83
N GLN A 182 2.86 -13.22 -19.19
CA GLN A 182 3.64 -14.41 -18.86
C GLN A 182 2.87 -15.37 -17.96
N LEU A 183 2.24 -14.86 -16.87
CA LEU A 183 1.32 -15.64 -16.04
C LEU A 183 0.20 -16.29 -16.86
N GLY A 184 -0.41 -15.53 -17.78
CA GLY A 184 -1.48 -16.03 -18.64
C GLY A 184 -1.02 -17.11 -19.64
N SER A 185 0.21 -17.03 -20.14
CA SER A 185 0.82 -18.08 -20.98
C SER A 185 1.04 -19.35 -20.19
N PHE A 186 1.63 -19.25 -19.00
CA PHE A 186 1.83 -20.40 -18.10
C PHE A 186 0.51 -21.06 -17.70
N MET A 187 -0.51 -20.27 -17.37
CA MET A 187 -1.84 -20.79 -17.05
C MET A 187 -2.39 -21.65 -18.20
N LYS A 188 -2.19 -21.25 -19.46
CA LYS A 188 -2.64 -22.01 -20.63
C LYS A 188 -1.80 -23.26 -20.90
N GLU A 189 -0.48 -23.12 -20.82
CA GLU A 189 0.49 -24.18 -21.14
C GLU A 189 0.44 -25.32 -20.12
N TYR A 190 0.33 -24.99 -18.84
CA TYR A 190 0.30 -25.95 -17.73
C TYR A 190 -1.12 -26.24 -17.24
N HIS A 191 -2.15 -25.80 -17.98
CA HIS A 191 -3.57 -26.04 -17.67
C HIS A 191 -3.98 -25.66 -16.25
N LEU A 192 -3.44 -24.55 -15.73
CA LEU A 192 -3.73 -24.07 -14.39
C LEU A 192 -5.12 -23.44 -14.33
N ASP A 193 -5.74 -23.55 -13.17
CA ASP A 193 -6.97 -22.85 -12.89
C ASP A 193 -6.70 -21.37 -12.61
N LYS A 194 -7.73 -20.54 -12.82
CA LYS A 194 -7.63 -19.11 -12.52
C LYS A 194 -7.27 -18.87 -11.05
N SER A 195 -7.69 -19.75 -10.14
CA SER A 195 -7.37 -19.68 -8.71
C SER A 195 -5.88 -19.76 -8.43
N ASP A 196 -5.10 -20.47 -9.26
CA ASP A 196 -3.67 -20.69 -9.02
C ASP A 196 -2.85 -19.42 -9.26
N ILE A 197 -3.24 -18.64 -10.27
CA ILE A 197 -2.55 -17.39 -10.63
C ILE A 197 -3.16 -16.15 -9.97
N GLN A 198 -4.38 -16.25 -9.43
CA GLN A 198 -5.10 -15.10 -8.87
C GLN A 198 -4.36 -14.40 -7.72
N PRO A 199 -3.66 -15.10 -6.80
CA PRO A 199 -2.84 -14.45 -5.78
C PRO A 199 -1.79 -13.51 -6.39
N PHE A 200 -1.09 -13.94 -7.43
CA PHE A 200 -0.10 -13.10 -8.13
C PHE A 200 -0.74 -11.93 -8.87
N LEU A 201 -1.90 -12.12 -9.50
CA LEU A 201 -2.63 -11.04 -10.17
C LEU A 201 -3.09 -9.96 -9.19
N SER A 202 -3.50 -10.35 -7.99
CA SER A 202 -3.87 -9.43 -6.90
C SER A 202 -2.66 -8.66 -6.38
N ARG A 203 -1.52 -9.34 -6.20
CA ARG A 203 -0.24 -8.72 -5.80
C ARG A 203 0.27 -7.71 -6.83
N ILE A 204 0.21 -8.06 -8.12
CA ILE A 204 0.56 -7.12 -9.22
C ILE A 204 -0.38 -5.91 -9.22
N ALA A 205 -1.70 -6.11 -9.03
CA ALA A 205 -2.64 -4.99 -8.97
C ALA A 205 -2.35 -4.05 -7.80
N ARG A 206 -1.97 -4.61 -6.63
CA ARG A 206 -1.54 -3.82 -5.47
C ARG A 206 -0.25 -3.06 -5.78
N PHE A 207 0.75 -3.71 -6.38
CA PHE A 207 2.00 -3.07 -6.79
C PHE A 207 1.76 -1.90 -7.76
N GLU A 208 0.91 -2.11 -8.77
CA GLU A 208 0.49 -1.08 -9.73
C GLU A 208 -0.15 0.12 -9.01
N LYS A 209 -1.08 -0.14 -8.07
CA LYS A 209 -1.71 0.90 -7.25
C LYS A 209 -0.68 1.70 -6.45
N CYS A 210 0.24 1.02 -5.76
CA CYS A 210 1.27 1.68 -4.95
C CYS A 210 2.15 2.59 -5.82
N LYS A 211 2.54 2.14 -7.01
CA LYS A 211 3.38 2.91 -7.95
C LYS A 211 2.63 4.01 -8.71
N GLY A 212 1.32 4.17 -8.51
CA GLY A 212 0.51 5.08 -9.32
C GLY A 212 0.47 4.68 -10.80
N ILE A 213 0.74 3.40 -11.11
CA ILE A 213 0.53 2.82 -12.43
C ILE A 213 -0.96 2.48 -12.54
N GLU A 214 -1.81 3.49 -12.34
CA GLU A 214 -3.19 3.34 -12.74
C GLU A 214 -3.19 3.28 -14.26
N LYS A 215 -3.47 2.10 -14.81
CA LYS A 215 -3.91 2.05 -16.19
C LYS A 215 -5.14 2.94 -16.23
N SER A 216 -5.04 4.07 -16.94
CA SER A 216 -6.22 4.65 -17.57
C SER A 216 -6.97 3.46 -18.15
N LYS A 217 -8.13 3.12 -17.58
CA LYS A 217 -9.09 2.35 -18.34
C LYS A 217 -9.18 3.16 -19.62
N PRO A 218 -8.84 2.60 -20.81
CA PRO A 218 -9.14 3.33 -22.03
C PRO A 218 -10.63 3.64 -21.90
N ASN A 219 -10.99 4.93 -21.79
CA ASN A 219 -12.38 5.34 -21.63
C ASN A 219 -13.15 4.49 -22.63
N SER A 220 -14.14 3.71 -22.19
CA SER A 220 -14.80 2.83 -23.14
C SER A 220 -15.29 3.71 -24.30
N ILE A 221 -15.28 3.22 -25.54
CA ILE A 221 -15.74 4.02 -26.68
C ILE A 221 -17.12 4.64 -26.37
N LYS A 222 -17.95 3.94 -25.59
CA LYS A 222 -19.21 4.45 -25.01
C LYS A 222 -19.05 5.71 -24.14
N GLU A 223 -18.08 5.75 -23.23
CA GLU A 223 -17.80 6.91 -22.38
C GLU A 223 -17.20 8.08 -23.17
N GLN A 224 -16.30 7.79 -24.12
CA GLN A 224 -15.76 8.81 -25.03
C GLN A 224 -16.87 9.45 -25.87
N LEU A 225 -17.79 8.63 -26.40
CA LEU A 225 -18.97 9.10 -27.16
C LEU A 225 -19.96 9.86 -26.28
N LYS A 226 -20.13 9.49 -25.00
CA LYS A 226 -21.01 10.20 -24.06
C LYS A 226 -20.45 11.58 -23.70
N GLN A 227 -19.14 11.68 -23.49
CA GLN A 227 -18.46 12.95 -23.24
C GLN A 227 -18.53 13.87 -24.47
N ALA A 228 -18.27 13.36 -25.67
CA ALA A 228 -18.37 14.12 -26.91
C ALA A 228 -19.80 14.66 -27.18
N LYS A 229 -20.84 13.86 -26.88
CA LYS A 229 -22.24 14.30 -27.00
C LYS A 229 -22.59 15.42 -26.00
N ASN A 230 -22.06 15.37 -24.78
CA ASN A 230 -22.29 16.40 -23.78
C ASN A 230 -21.56 17.71 -24.12
N SER A 231 -20.40 17.64 -24.77
CA SER A 231 -19.65 18.82 -25.24
C SER A 231 -20.29 19.52 -26.44
N GLN A 232 -21.18 18.84 -27.17
CA GLN A 232 -21.88 19.38 -28.35
C GLN A 232 -23.27 19.95 -28.04
N GLN A 233 -23.76 19.86 -26.79
CA GLN A 233 -25.02 20.52 -26.44
C GLN A 233 -24.81 22.04 -26.33
N PRO A 234 -25.54 22.86 -27.12
CA PRO A 234 -25.39 24.30 -27.06
C PRO A 234 -25.83 24.82 -25.68
N LYS A 235 -24.94 25.53 -24.98
CA LYS A 235 -25.30 26.32 -23.81
C LYS A 235 -26.34 27.35 -24.24
N LYS A 236 -27.60 27.17 -23.84
CA LYS A 236 -28.64 28.18 -24.03
C LYS A 236 -28.19 29.47 -23.35
N SER A 237 -27.78 30.46 -24.13
CA SER A 237 -27.50 31.80 -23.65
C SER A 237 -28.81 32.44 -23.21
N LYS A 238 -28.94 32.74 -21.91
CA LYS A 238 -29.96 33.68 -21.44
C LYS A 238 -29.53 35.08 -21.86
N HIS A 239 -30.05 35.56 -22.98
CA HIS A 239 -30.06 37.00 -23.24
C HIS A 239 -31.05 37.64 -22.25
N ARG A 240 -30.54 38.54 -21.40
CA ARG A 240 -31.35 39.56 -20.72
C ARG A 240 -31.66 40.62 -21.78
N GLU A 241 -32.94 40.74 -22.15
CA GLU A 241 -33.44 41.95 -22.80
C GLU A 241 -33.53 43.04 -21.72
N GLU A 242 -32.65 44.04 -21.83
CA GLU A 242 -32.90 45.37 -21.29
C GLU A 242 -33.79 46.09 -22.31
N CYS A 243 -35.02 46.42 -21.91
CA CYS A 243 -35.85 47.39 -22.61
C CYS A 243 -35.90 48.68 -21.81
N LEU A 244 -35.66 49.77 -22.55
CA LEU A 244 -35.82 51.18 -22.23
C LEU A 244 -37.18 51.52 -21.62
#